data_AF-A0A536SU50-F1
#
_entry.id   AF-A0A536SU50-F1
#
_cell.length_a   1.000
_cell.length_b   1.000
_cell.length_c   1.000
_cell.angle_alpha   90.00
_cell.angle_beta   90.00
_cell.angle_gamma   90.00
#
_symmetry.space_group_name_H-M   'P 1'
#
loop_
_entity.id
_entity.type
_entity.pdbx_description
1 polymer ?
#
loop_
_entity_poly.entity_id
_entity_poly.type
_entity_poly.pdbx_seq_one_letter_code
_entity_poly.pdbx_strand_id
1 'polypeptide(L)'
;MLHMLRGELGDQAFFAGLRDYYTTFKHRTALTSDLQASLERASGKPLGAFFTQWLTRAGYPEMDVTWSDSALTSLSVVITQSGRYGLFEFPLRLALVDPDGNVRRVEIGVPAQLETKVVLPVTGSVARV
;
A
#
# COMPACT_ATOMS: atom_id res chain seq x y z
N MET A 1 4.41 -1.29 9.84
CA MET A 1 2.95 -1.54 9.75
C MET A 1 2.14 -0.27 10.04
N LEU A 2 2.23 0.36 11.23
CA LEU A 2 1.41 1.55 11.56
C LEU A 2 1.52 2.72 10.57
N HIS A 3 2.71 2.96 10.02
CA HIS A 3 2.87 3.99 8.98
C HIS A 3 2.07 3.65 7.70
N MET A 4 2.07 2.37 7.28
CA MET A 4 1.27 1.92 6.14
C MET A 4 -0.23 1.97 6.45
N LEU A 5 -0.61 1.63 7.68
CA LEU A 5 -2.00 1.71 8.13
C LEU A 5 -2.51 3.16 8.12
N ARG A 6 -1.67 4.11 8.53
CA ARG A 6 -1.98 5.54 8.42
C ARG A 6 -2.11 5.97 6.96
N GLY A 7 -1.28 5.47 6.05
CA GLY A 7 -1.42 5.71 4.62
C GLY A 7 -2.75 5.18 4.06
N GLU A 8 -3.15 3.97 4.47
CA GLU A 8 -4.39 3.33 4.04
C GLU A 8 -5.65 4.04 4.55
N LEU A 9 -5.62 4.51 5.80
CA LEU A 9 -6.77 5.16 6.45
C LEU A 9 -6.83 6.67 6.22
N GLY A 10 -5.70 7.29 5.91
CA GLY A 10 -5.52 8.73 6.00
C GLY A 10 -5.40 9.21 7.45
N ASP A 11 -4.84 10.40 7.62
CA ASP A 11 -4.49 10.97 8.92
C ASP A 11 -5.70 11.11 9.85
N GLN A 12 -6.80 11.64 9.33
CA GLN A 12 -7.99 11.94 10.12
C GLN A 12 -8.58 10.69 10.76
N ALA A 13 -8.86 9.65 9.96
CA ALA A 13 -9.45 8.41 10.46
C ALA A 13 -8.46 7.66 11.36
N PHE A 14 -7.17 7.64 11.01
CA PHE A 14 -6.14 7.02 11.83
C PHE A 14 -6.07 7.61 13.24
N PHE A 15 -5.95 8.95 13.36
CA PHE A 15 -5.87 9.59 14.67
C PHE A 15 -7.20 9.57 15.43
N ALA A 16 -8.34 9.61 14.74
CA ALA A 16 -9.64 9.43 15.37
C ALA A 16 -9.76 8.03 16.00
N GLY A 17 -9.38 6.97 15.28
CA GLY A 17 -9.43 5.60 15.80
C GLY A 17 -8.41 5.35 16.91
N LEU A 18 -7.21 5.96 16.84
CA LEU A 18 -6.26 5.91 17.96
C LEU A 18 -6.79 6.60 19.22
N ARG A 19 -7.48 7.74 19.05
CA ARG A 19 -8.10 8.43 20.17
C ARG A 19 -9.20 7.59 20.80
N ASP A 20 -10.08 7.01 19.98
CA ASP A 20 -11.13 6.08 20.42
C ASP A 20 -10.56 4.88 21.18
N TYR A 21 -9.54 4.23 20.62
CA TYR A 21 -8.82 3.12 21.25
C TYR A 21 -8.26 3.54 22.62
N TYR A 22 -7.53 4.65 22.67
CA TYR A 22 -6.92 5.12 23.91
C TYR A 22 -7.96 5.47 24.97
N THR A 23 -9.02 6.21 24.61
CA THR A 23 -10.07 6.60 25.58
C THR A 23 -10.85 5.40 26.07
N THR A 24 -11.10 4.42 25.20
CA THR A 24 -11.83 3.21 25.55
C THR A 24 -10.98 2.34 26.47
N PHE A 25 -9.72 2.08 26.14
CA PHE A 25 -8.93 1.08 26.87
C PHE A 25 -8.00 1.67 27.93
N LYS A 26 -8.12 2.98 28.23
CA LYS A 26 -7.33 3.62 29.29
C LYS A 26 -7.47 2.87 30.61
N HIS A 27 -6.35 2.54 31.25
CA HIS A 27 -6.29 1.80 32.52
C HIS A 27 -6.89 0.37 32.46
N ARG A 28 -6.98 -0.22 31.25
CA ARG A 28 -7.47 -1.58 31.02
C ARG A 28 -6.50 -2.37 30.14
N THR A 29 -6.63 -3.69 30.16
CA THR A 29 -5.96 -4.55 29.19
C THR A 29 -6.64 -4.42 27.84
N ALA A 30 -5.85 -4.35 26.77
CA ALA A 30 -6.33 -4.30 25.39
C ALA A 30 -5.55 -5.25 24.51
N LEU A 31 -6.23 -5.82 23.53
CA LEU A 31 -5.67 -6.68 22.50
C LEU A 31 -5.47 -5.90 21.20
N THR A 32 -4.71 -6.48 20.27
CA THR A 32 -4.56 -5.88 18.94
C THR A 32 -5.87 -5.87 18.15
N SER A 33 -6.78 -6.82 18.43
CA SER A 33 -8.14 -6.82 17.86
C SER A 33 -8.95 -5.60 18.31
N ASP A 34 -8.70 -5.07 19.50
CA ASP A 34 -9.37 -3.87 20.00
C ASP A 34 -8.89 -2.60 19.26
N LEU A 35 -7.59 -2.55 18.95
CA LEU A 35 -7.02 -1.51 18.10
C LEU A 35 -7.61 -1.58 16.69
N GLN A 36 -7.66 -2.78 16.10
CA GLN A 36 -8.28 -2.99 14.79
C GLN A 36 -9.73 -2.48 14.80
N ALA A 37 -10.56 -2.91 15.75
CA ALA A 37 -11.96 -2.52 15.83
C ALA A 37 -12.16 -1.00 15.98
N SER A 38 -11.28 -0.33 16.74
CA SER A 38 -11.35 1.13 16.91
C SER A 38 -11.00 1.89 15.62
N LEU A 39 -10.03 1.38 14.86
CA LEU A 39 -9.64 1.95 13.57
C LEU A 39 -10.68 1.65 12.47
N GLU A 40 -11.29 0.46 12.46
CA GLU A 40 -12.40 0.12 11.55
C GLU A 40 -13.61 1.01 11.81
N ARG A 41 -13.99 1.25 13.08
CA ARG A 41 -15.06 2.19 13.44
C ARG A 41 -14.78 3.61 12.95
N ALA A 42 -13.56 4.10 13.12
CA ALA A 42 -13.20 5.46 12.74
C ALA A 42 -13.06 5.67 11.23
N SER A 43 -12.66 4.63 10.49
CA SER A 43 -12.43 4.70 9.04
C SER A 43 -13.59 4.23 8.19
N GLY A 44 -14.51 3.41 8.75
CA GLY A 44 -15.55 2.70 7.99
C GLY A 44 -15.00 1.62 7.05
N LYS A 45 -13.70 1.32 7.10
CA LYS A 45 -13.05 0.31 6.25
C LYS A 45 -12.83 -0.99 7.03
N PRO A 46 -13.05 -2.17 6.41
CA PRO A 46 -12.60 -3.43 6.99
C PRO A 46 -11.07 -3.52 6.93
N LEU A 47 -10.42 -3.84 8.06
CA LEU A 47 -8.96 -3.92 8.20
C LEU A 47 -8.46 -5.34 8.44
N GLY A 48 -9.34 -6.33 8.45
CA GLY A 48 -8.99 -7.73 8.68
C GLY A 48 -7.89 -8.26 7.75
N ALA A 49 -7.98 -7.99 6.44
CA ALA A 49 -6.96 -8.40 5.48
C ALA A 49 -5.61 -7.72 5.76
N PHE A 50 -5.64 -6.41 6.07
CA PHE A 50 -4.45 -5.64 6.40
C PHE A 50 -3.73 -6.19 7.64
N PHE A 51 -4.46 -6.39 8.74
CA PHE A 51 -3.89 -6.95 9.97
C PHE A 51 -3.40 -8.39 9.75
N THR A 52 -4.16 -9.21 9.03
CA THR A 52 -3.75 -10.58 8.72
C THR A 52 -2.43 -10.61 7.97
N GLN A 53 -2.29 -9.83 6.90
CA GLN A 53 -1.07 -9.88 6.08
C GLN A 53 0.15 -9.24 6.78
N TRP A 54 -0.05 -8.17 7.56
CA TRP A 54 1.06 -7.37 8.10
C TRP A 54 1.42 -7.68 9.56
N LEU A 55 0.51 -8.31 10.31
CA LEU A 55 0.73 -8.64 11.71
C LEU A 55 0.76 -10.15 11.97
N THR A 56 -0.16 -10.90 11.36
CA THR A 56 -0.32 -12.33 11.66
C THR A 56 0.56 -13.22 10.77
N ARG A 57 0.73 -12.86 9.50
CA ARG A 57 1.52 -13.63 8.54
C ARG A 57 3.00 -13.25 8.63
N ALA A 58 3.86 -14.26 8.74
CA ALA A 58 5.30 -14.06 8.65
C ALA A 58 5.73 -13.78 7.20
N GLY A 59 6.75 -12.92 7.03
CA GLY A 59 7.33 -12.60 5.73
C GLY A 59 7.01 -11.18 5.26
N TYR A 60 7.24 -10.93 3.97
CA TYR A 60 7.09 -9.63 3.32
C TYR A 60 6.73 -9.85 1.84
N PRO A 61 6.15 -8.83 1.17
CA PRO A 61 5.92 -8.92 -0.27
C PRO A 61 7.25 -9.02 -1.02
N GLU A 62 7.45 -10.14 -1.69
CA GLU A 62 8.53 -10.34 -2.65
C GLU A 62 7.97 -10.08 -4.04
N MET A 63 8.50 -9.08 -4.74
CA MET A 63 8.04 -8.71 -6.07
C MET A 63 9.20 -8.28 -6.98
N ASP A 64 9.01 -8.56 -8.26
CA ASP A 64 9.81 -8.00 -9.35
C ASP A 64 8.96 -6.98 -10.11
N VAL A 65 9.56 -5.82 -10.38
CA VAL A 65 8.91 -4.75 -11.14
C VAL A 65 9.65 -4.60 -12.45
N THR A 66 8.94 -4.86 -13.54
CA THR A 66 9.44 -4.62 -14.90
C THR A 66 8.62 -3.53 -15.55
N TRP A 67 9.22 -2.79 -16.47
CA TRP A 67 8.52 -1.77 -17.22
C TRP A 67 9.01 -1.71 -18.66
N SER A 68 8.11 -1.31 -19.54
CA SER A 68 8.41 -1.09 -20.96
C SER A 68 7.60 0.07 -21.51
N ASP A 69 8.17 0.78 -22.48
CA ASP A 69 7.43 1.79 -23.23
C ASP A 69 6.33 1.10 -24.04
N SER A 70 5.06 1.42 -23.75
CA SER A 70 3.92 0.84 -24.46
C SER A 70 3.49 1.70 -25.65
N ALA A 71 3.80 2.99 -25.62
CA ALA A 71 3.64 3.97 -26.71
C ALA A 71 4.48 5.22 -26.40
N LEU A 72 4.53 6.19 -27.33
CA LEU A 72 5.23 7.48 -27.16
C LEU A 72 4.85 8.25 -25.87
N THR A 73 3.70 7.95 -25.26
CA THR A 73 3.14 8.65 -24.10
C THR A 73 2.63 7.72 -22.99
N SER A 74 3.01 6.44 -23.00
CA SER A 74 2.57 5.49 -21.97
C SER A 74 3.65 4.48 -21.56
N LEU A 75 3.72 4.24 -20.26
CA LEU A 75 4.60 3.27 -19.63
C LEU A 75 3.77 2.08 -19.16
N SER A 76 4.09 0.87 -19.61
CA SER A 76 3.53 -0.36 -19.07
C SER A 76 4.41 -0.85 -17.93
N VAL A 77 3.86 -0.91 -16.72
CA VAL A 77 4.51 -1.48 -15.54
C VAL A 77 3.88 -2.83 -15.25
N VAL A 78 4.70 -3.86 -15.09
CA VAL A 78 4.30 -5.22 -14.72
C VAL A 78 4.95 -5.57 -13.39
N ILE A 79 4.12 -5.94 -12.42
CA ILE A 79 4.54 -6.32 -11.07
C ILE A 79 4.25 -7.81 -10.93
N THR A 80 5.28 -8.59 -10.63
CA THR A 80 5.19 -10.03 -10.45
C THR A 80 5.53 -10.38 -9.01
N GLN A 81 4.64 -11.06 -8.29
CA GLN A 81 4.86 -11.49 -6.90
C GLN A 81 5.34 -12.95 -6.85
N SER A 82 6.35 -13.25 -6.03
CA SER A 82 6.92 -14.62 -5.90
C SER A 82 5.98 -15.59 -5.17
N GLY A 83 5.07 -15.06 -4.35
CA GLY A 83 4.10 -15.84 -3.55
C GLY A 83 4.69 -16.65 -2.40
N ARG A 84 6.02 -16.63 -2.16
CA ARG A 84 6.69 -17.41 -1.10
C ARG A 84 6.07 -17.23 0.28
N TYR A 85 5.71 -15.99 0.63
CA TYR A 85 5.06 -15.64 1.90
C TYR A 85 3.56 -15.34 1.70
N GLY A 86 2.96 -15.86 0.62
CA GLY A 86 1.66 -15.47 0.15
C GLY A 86 1.68 -14.16 -0.64
N LEU A 87 0.55 -13.86 -1.28
CA LEU A 87 0.37 -12.64 -2.06
C LEU A 87 -0.11 -11.52 -1.15
N PHE A 88 0.34 -10.29 -1.46
CA PHE A 88 0.06 -9.11 -0.65
C PHE A 88 -0.74 -8.09 -1.45
N GLU A 89 -1.61 -7.37 -0.75
CA GLU A 89 -2.36 -6.24 -1.30
C GLU A 89 -1.92 -4.94 -0.61
N PHE A 90 -1.48 -3.95 -1.39
CA PHE A 90 -1.01 -2.68 -0.83
C PHE A 90 -0.94 -1.57 -1.90
N PRO A 91 -1.02 -0.29 -1.49
CA PRO A 91 -0.66 0.82 -2.36
C PRO A 91 0.86 0.88 -2.56
N LEU A 92 1.31 0.88 -3.81
CA LEU A 92 2.71 1.05 -4.20
C LEU A 92 2.90 2.45 -4.78
N ARG A 93 3.81 3.22 -4.18
CA ARG A 93 4.19 4.55 -4.69
C ARG A 93 5.43 4.42 -5.57
N LEU A 94 5.29 4.76 -6.84
CA LEU A 94 6.37 4.80 -7.81
C LEU A 94 6.81 6.25 -8.06
N ALA A 95 8.11 6.45 -8.19
CA ALA A 95 8.69 7.71 -8.66
C ALA A 95 9.11 7.54 -10.12
N LEU A 96 8.44 8.27 -11.00
CA LEU A 96 8.80 8.39 -12.41
C LEU A 96 9.79 9.56 -12.52
N VAL A 97 10.97 9.27 -13.05
CA VAL A 97 12.02 10.27 -13.27
C VAL A 97 12.18 10.44 -14.78
N ASP A 98 11.97 11.66 -15.26
CA ASP A 98 12.21 11.98 -16.68
C ASP A 98 13.71 12.27 -16.93
N PRO A 99 14.17 12.29 -18.20
CA PRO A 99 15.57 12.54 -18.54
C PRO A 99 16.08 13.90 -18.05
N ASP A 100 15.18 14.87 -17.87
CA ASP A 100 15.46 16.21 -17.36
C ASP A 100 15.56 16.25 -15.82
N GLY A 101 15.25 15.15 -15.14
CA GLY A 101 15.39 14.98 -13.69
C GLY A 101 14.17 15.40 -12.85
N ASN A 102 13.06 15.78 -13.48
CA ASN A 102 11.79 15.98 -12.79
C ASN A 102 11.22 14.66 -12.29
N VAL A 103 10.71 14.70 -11.06
CA VAL A 103 10.15 13.53 -10.39
C VAL A 103 8.64 13.65 -10.29
N ARG A 104 7.93 12.73 -10.94
CA ARG A 104 6.48 12.56 -10.78
C ARG A 104 6.20 11.32 -9.94
N ARG A 105 5.50 11.49 -8.82
CA ARG A 105 5.08 10.36 -7.99
C ARG A 105 3.68 9.91 -8.39
N VAL A 106 3.52 8.60 -8.56
CA VAL A 106 2.24 7.95 -8.85
C VAL A 106 2.00 6.86 -7.83
N GLU A 107 0.74 6.68 -7.44
CA GLU A 107 0.33 5.59 -6.56
C GLU A 107 -0.49 4.59 -7.35
N ILE A 108 -0.15 3.31 -7.22
CA ILE A 108 -0.83 2.20 -7.88
C ILE A 108 -1.27 1.18 -6.83
N GLY A 109 -2.49 0.67 -6.96
CA GLY A 109 -2.94 -0.45 -6.14
C GLY A 109 -2.33 -1.75 -6.64
N VAL A 110 -1.61 -2.46 -5.77
CA VAL A 110 -1.12 -3.82 -6.04
C VAL A 110 -2.06 -4.79 -5.35
N PRO A 111 -2.94 -5.49 -6.07
CA PRO A 111 -3.79 -6.53 -5.48
C PRO A 111 -2.97 -7.79 -5.13
N ALA A 112 -3.51 -8.64 -4.26
CA ALA A 112 -2.93 -9.92 -3.87
C ALA A 112 -3.03 -10.98 -4.97
N GLN A 113 -2.37 -10.75 -6.12
CA GLN A 113 -2.31 -11.64 -7.27
C GLN A 113 -0.87 -11.78 -7.78
N LEU A 114 -0.60 -12.83 -8.56
CA LEU A 114 0.75 -13.14 -9.06
C LEU A 114 1.28 -12.08 -10.02
N GLU A 115 0.42 -11.52 -10.87
CA GLU A 115 0.82 -10.52 -11.87
C GLU A 115 -0.17 -9.36 -11.90
N THR A 116 0.34 -8.13 -11.83
CA THR A 116 -0.44 -6.90 -11.98
C THR A 116 0.18 -6.05 -13.06
N LYS A 117 -0.59 -5.78 -14.12
CA LYS A 117 -0.21 -4.86 -15.19
C LYS A 117 -0.92 -3.53 -15.02
N VAL A 118 -0.15 -2.45 -15.02
CA VAL A 118 -0.64 -1.07 -14.91
C VAL A 118 -0.08 -0.24 -16.05
N VAL A 119 -0.92 0.54 -16.72
CA VAL A 119 -0.50 1.49 -17.75
C VAL A 119 -0.53 2.89 -17.16
N LEU A 120 0.62 3.56 -17.16
CA LEU A 120 0.79 4.90 -16.63
C LEU A 120 0.94 5.89 -17.79
N PRO A 121 0.15 6.98 -17.83
CA PRO A 121 0.35 8.04 -18.82
C PRO A 121 1.60 8.85 -18.48
N VAL A 122 2.57 8.87 -19.40
CA VAL A 122 3.80 9.65 -19.28
C VAL A 122 3.78 10.82 -20.24
N THR A 123 4.22 11.99 -19.75
CA THR A 123 4.42 13.19 -20.57
C THR A 123 5.92 13.31 -20.77
N GLY A 124 6.46 12.68 -21.82
CA GLY A 124 7.89 12.59 -22.10
C GLY A 124 8.46 11.18 -21.96
N SER A 125 9.54 10.89 -22.70
CA SER A 125 10.24 9.60 -22.71
C SER A 125 10.83 9.30 -21.34
N VAL A 126 10.61 8.11 -20.79
CA VAL A 126 11.19 7.70 -19.49
C VAL A 126 12.60 7.15 -19.72
N ALA A 127 13.59 7.63 -18.97
CA ALA A 127 14.96 7.12 -19.08
C ALA A 127 15.10 5.75 -18.39
N ARG A 128 15.76 4.80 -19.07
CA ARG A 128 16.16 3.52 -18.48
C ARG A 128 17.48 3.72 -17.74
N VAL A 129 17.44 3.74 -16.42
CA VAL A 129 18.65 3.72 -15.56
C VAL A 129 18.95 2.29 -15.17
#